data_AF-A0A5C8S6F5-F1
#
_entry.id   AF-A0A5C8S6F5-F1
#
_cell.length_a   1.000
_cell.length_b   1.000
_cell.length_c   1.000
_cell.angle_alpha   90.00
_cell.angle_beta   90.00
_cell.angle_gamma   90.00
#
_symmetry.space_group_name_H-M   'P 1'
#
loop_
_entity.id
_entity.type
_entity.pdbx_description
1 polymer ?
#
loop_
_entity_poly.entity_id
_entity_poly.type
_entity_poly.pdbx_seq_one_letter_code
_entity_poly.pdbx_strand_id
1 'polypeptide(L)'
;MPRRILILGASYGSLLATKLLMAGHDVTLVCRRKTADLINSQGTEVRIKLRDEATHRAFHSRDLPGKVDAMPPEDVDVSRYDLVGLAMQEPQYNNHTIRVLMIKIAAAKLPCLSIMNMPPLPYLERIPALAKMDLREAYTNAGVWDRFEPGLMSLCSPDPQAFRPPDEPANVLHVGLPTNFKAATFADPEHNKLLRELEAGIDAVRVDGHDVPVKLKVFDSLFVPLAKWSMLLTGNYRCITPEAPRSIRDAVHGDLDRSRAIYEHVDALARRLGADPADQVPFEKYAKAAEGLLKPSSAARAVESGAPYIERVDLLLKLISHQLDMPEAEIDRTVEIVDRKLDERIIPG
;
A
#
# COMPACT_ATOMS: atom_id res chain seq x y z
N MET A 1 20.05 -13.98 13.00
CA MET A 1 18.89 -14.61 13.67
C MET A 1 17.64 -14.20 12.92
N PRO A 2 16.61 -15.05 12.80
CA PRO A 2 15.38 -14.65 12.12
C PRO A 2 14.73 -13.47 12.84
N ARG A 3 14.34 -12.45 12.09
CA ARG A 3 13.48 -11.36 12.57
C ARG A 3 12.04 -11.83 12.63
N ARG A 4 11.26 -11.25 13.53
CA ARG A 4 9.82 -11.54 13.70
C ARG A 4 9.00 -10.34 13.29
N ILE A 5 8.24 -10.46 12.21
CA ILE A 5 7.49 -9.34 11.61
C ILE A 5 6.00 -9.61 11.80
N LEU A 6 5.28 -8.66 12.40
CA LEU A 6 3.83 -8.68 12.48
C LEU A 6 3.26 -7.93 11.27
N ILE A 7 2.40 -8.54 10.46
CA ILE A 7 1.77 -7.86 9.32
C ILE A 7 0.27 -7.74 9.54
N LEU A 8 -0.23 -6.52 9.59
CA LEU A 8 -1.65 -6.24 9.64
C LEU A 8 -2.24 -6.39 8.23
N GLY A 9 -2.98 -7.48 8.01
CA GLY A 9 -3.63 -7.81 6.74
C GLY A 9 -3.02 -9.02 6.02
N ALA A 10 -3.78 -10.11 5.91
CA ALA A 10 -3.35 -11.38 5.29
C ALA A 10 -3.72 -11.54 3.80
N SER A 11 -4.08 -10.45 3.11
CA SER A 11 -4.29 -10.47 1.66
C SER A 11 -3.06 -9.94 0.95
N TYR A 12 -2.96 -8.62 0.75
CA TYR A 12 -1.79 -8.01 0.12
C TYR A 12 -0.51 -8.22 0.95
N GLY A 13 -0.62 -8.21 2.27
CA GLY A 13 0.48 -8.49 3.19
C GLY A 13 1.12 -9.87 3.01
N SER A 14 0.40 -10.85 2.43
CA SER A 14 0.97 -12.17 2.11
C SER A 14 2.09 -12.09 1.08
N LEU A 15 2.09 -11.08 0.20
CA LEU A 15 3.20 -10.86 -0.73
C LEU A 15 4.49 -10.50 0.02
N LEU A 16 4.44 -9.50 0.90
CA LEU A 16 5.57 -9.12 1.73
C LEU A 16 5.98 -10.28 2.64
N ALA A 17 5.01 -10.99 3.23
CA ALA A 17 5.25 -12.18 4.04
C ALA A 17 6.05 -13.23 3.27
N THR A 18 5.62 -13.64 2.08
CA THR A 18 6.35 -14.61 1.25
C THR A 18 7.78 -14.17 0.97
N LYS A 19 8.03 -12.88 0.70
CA LYS A 19 9.40 -12.39 0.49
C LYS A 19 10.26 -12.50 1.76
N LEU A 20 9.72 -12.14 2.92
CA LEU A 20 10.40 -12.26 4.21
C LEU A 20 10.66 -13.71 4.60
N LEU A 21 9.69 -14.60 4.36
CA LEU A 21 9.80 -16.04 4.58
C LEU A 21 10.89 -16.66 3.69
N MET A 22 10.97 -16.26 2.42
CA MET A 22 12.06 -16.67 1.51
C MET A 22 13.44 -16.23 2.03
N ALA A 23 13.52 -15.07 2.67
CA ALA A 23 14.73 -14.56 3.30
C ALA A 23 15.04 -15.19 4.68
N GLY A 24 14.22 -16.13 5.15
CA GLY A 24 14.43 -16.85 6.41
C GLY A 24 13.94 -16.10 7.66
N HIS A 25 13.02 -15.15 7.51
CA HIS A 25 12.39 -14.44 8.63
C HIS A 25 11.01 -14.99 8.96
N ASP A 26 10.58 -14.83 10.22
CA ASP A 26 9.29 -15.30 10.69
C ASP A 26 8.24 -14.19 10.57
N VAL A 27 7.02 -14.55 10.16
CA VAL A 27 5.93 -13.61 9.92
C VAL A 27 4.64 -14.07 10.59
N THR A 28 4.00 -13.15 11.31
CA THR A 28 2.62 -13.32 11.78
C THR A 28 1.68 -12.47 10.94
N LEU A 29 0.68 -13.08 10.31
CA LEU A 29 -0.36 -12.39 9.56
C LEU A 29 -1.60 -12.14 10.43
N VAL A 30 -1.91 -10.85 10.69
CA VAL A 30 -3.15 -10.47 11.40
C VAL A 30 -4.32 -10.50 10.43
N CYS A 31 -5.33 -11.30 10.74
CA CYS A 31 -6.53 -11.45 9.93
C CYS A 31 -7.73 -11.97 10.74
N ARG A 32 -8.88 -12.16 10.10
CA ARG A 32 -10.06 -12.74 10.79
C ARG A 32 -9.78 -14.20 11.15
N ARG A 33 -10.40 -14.67 12.25
CA ARG A 33 -10.28 -16.04 12.78
C ARG A 33 -10.25 -17.14 11.71
N LYS A 34 -11.29 -17.19 10.86
CA LYS A 34 -11.42 -18.18 9.79
C LYS A 34 -10.23 -18.17 8.81
N THR A 35 -9.69 -16.99 8.50
CA THR A 35 -8.51 -16.86 7.64
C THR A 35 -7.24 -17.29 8.39
N ALA A 36 -7.14 -16.99 9.68
CA ALA A 36 -6.03 -17.43 10.51
C ALA A 36 -5.98 -18.96 10.61
N ASP A 37 -7.12 -19.61 10.88
CA ASP A 37 -7.22 -21.07 10.96
C ASP A 37 -6.83 -21.73 9.63
N LEU A 38 -7.25 -21.15 8.50
CA LEU A 38 -6.87 -21.60 7.17
C LEU A 38 -5.36 -21.48 6.93
N ILE A 39 -4.77 -20.32 7.23
CA ILE A 39 -3.33 -20.09 7.04
C ILE A 39 -2.50 -20.98 7.98
N ASN A 40 -2.90 -21.16 9.23
CA ASN A 40 -2.19 -22.04 10.15
C ASN A 40 -2.28 -23.51 9.70
N SER A 41 -3.44 -23.93 9.17
CA SER A 41 -3.67 -25.31 8.72
C SER A 41 -3.17 -25.63 7.31
N GLN A 42 -2.95 -24.64 6.44
CA GLN A 42 -2.54 -24.86 5.04
C GLN A 42 -1.34 -24.02 4.55
N GLY A 43 -0.95 -22.99 5.28
CA GLY A 43 -0.01 -21.97 4.82
C GLY A 43 -0.66 -20.95 3.87
N THR A 44 0.12 -20.01 3.35
CA THR A 44 -0.23 -19.17 2.19
C THR A 44 0.34 -19.71 0.89
N GLU A 45 -0.31 -19.40 -0.23
CA GLU A 45 0.18 -19.59 -1.59
C GLU A 45 0.26 -18.24 -2.31
N VAL A 46 1.44 -17.87 -2.80
CA VAL A 46 1.63 -16.66 -3.60
C VAL A 46 2.15 -17.03 -4.98
N ARG A 47 1.41 -16.66 -6.03
CA ARG A 47 1.74 -16.95 -7.42
C ARG A 47 2.51 -15.77 -8.01
N ILE A 48 3.78 -15.97 -8.34
CA ILE A 48 4.65 -14.95 -8.93
C ILE A 48 5.24 -15.51 -10.23
N LYS A 49 5.20 -14.71 -11.28
CA LYS A 49 5.86 -15.04 -12.55
C LYS A 49 7.36 -14.72 -12.44
N LEU A 50 8.21 -15.74 -12.51
CA LEU A 50 9.66 -15.54 -12.55
C LEU A 50 10.09 -14.99 -13.92
N ARG A 51 11.31 -14.44 -13.96
CA ARG A 51 11.90 -14.02 -15.24
C ARG A 51 12.02 -15.25 -16.15
N ASP A 52 11.69 -15.07 -17.42
CA ASP A 52 11.77 -16.08 -18.49
C ASP A 52 10.82 -17.29 -18.36
N GLU A 53 9.91 -17.28 -17.39
CA GLU A 53 8.85 -18.29 -17.31
C GLU A 53 7.60 -17.87 -18.10
N ALA A 54 6.91 -18.85 -18.70
CA ALA A 54 5.66 -18.60 -19.40
C ALA A 54 4.49 -18.38 -18.43
N THR A 55 4.46 -19.17 -17.35
CA THR A 55 3.37 -19.23 -16.36
C THR A 55 3.83 -18.72 -15.00
N HIS A 56 2.87 -18.39 -14.12
CA HIS A 56 3.18 -18.09 -12.73
C HIS A 56 3.60 -19.35 -12.00
N ARG A 57 4.59 -19.20 -11.11
CA ARG A 57 5.01 -20.23 -10.17
C ARG A 57 4.33 -20.00 -8.82
N ALA A 58 3.82 -21.08 -8.22
CA ALA A 58 3.24 -21.04 -6.89
C ALA A 58 4.34 -21.17 -5.82
N PHE A 59 4.34 -20.26 -4.84
CA PHE A 59 5.20 -20.32 -3.67
C PHE A 59 4.35 -20.60 -2.44
N HIS A 60 4.52 -21.79 -1.86
CA HIS A 60 3.84 -22.18 -0.64
C HIS A 60 4.70 -21.84 0.57
N SER A 61 4.14 -21.08 1.50
CA SER A 61 4.86 -20.65 2.72
C SER A 61 5.48 -21.77 3.56
N ARG A 62 4.93 -22.98 3.47
CA ARG A 62 5.41 -24.16 4.22
C ARG A 62 6.74 -24.72 3.69
N ASP A 63 7.07 -24.40 2.45
CA ASP A 63 8.30 -24.84 1.80
C ASP A 63 9.40 -23.78 1.91
N LEU A 64 9.11 -22.64 2.55
CA LEU A 64 10.03 -21.53 2.73
C LEU A 64 10.83 -21.66 4.03
N PRO A 65 12.05 -21.08 4.10
CA PRO A 65 12.92 -21.23 5.28
C PRO A 65 12.40 -20.51 6.53
N GLY A 66 11.67 -19.42 6.38
CA GLY A 66 10.99 -18.72 7.48
C GLY A 66 9.65 -19.35 7.86
N LYS A 67 9.13 -19.04 9.05
CA LYS A 67 7.85 -19.58 9.52
C LYS A 67 6.73 -18.56 9.42
N VAL A 68 5.55 -19.03 9.01
CA VAL A 68 4.32 -18.24 9.03
C VAL A 68 3.35 -18.77 10.08
N ASP A 69 2.77 -17.87 10.85
CA ASP A 69 1.51 -18.08 11.56
C ASP A 69 0.53 -16.94 11.26
N ALA A 70 -0.71 -17.11 11.68
CA ALA A 70 -1.75 -16.11 11.53
C ALA A 70 -2.63 -16.09 12.77
N MET A 71 -3.10 -14.91 13.12
CA MET A 71 -3.94 -14.73 14.30
C MET A 71 -4.90 -13.54 14.14
N PRO A 72 -6.03 -13.53 14.87
CA PRO A 72 -6.83 -12.32 15.07
C PRO A 72 -6.02 -11.15 15.69
N PRO A 73 -6.57 -9.92 15.67
CA PRO A 73 -5.95 -8.79 16.37
C PRO A 73 -5.89 -8.94 17.89
N GLU A 74 -6.91 -9.55 18.51
CA GLU A 74 -7.01 -9.68 19.97
C GLU A 74 -5.96 -10.60 20.60
N ASP A 75 -5.42 -11.56 19.85
CA ASP A 75 -4.45 -12.55 20.35
C ASP A 75 -2.99 -12.10 20.18
N VAL A 76 -2.77 -10.93 19.56
CA VAL A 76 -1.41 -10.43 19.30
C VAL A 76 -0.75 -9.96 20.59
N ASP A 77 0.41 -10.55 20.87
CA ASP A 77 1.39 -10.03 21.81
C ASP A 77 2.49 -9.28 21.05
N VAL A 78 2.40 -7.95 21.09
CA VAL A 78 3.30 -7.06 20.35
C VAL A 78 4.77 -7.15 20.78
N SER A 79 5.06 -7.64 22.00
CA SER A 79 6.43 -7.76 22.52
C SER A 79 7.30 -8.78 21.76
N ARG A 80 6.68 -9.61 20.93
CA ARG A 80 7.33 -10.68 20.18
C ARG A 80 7.96 -10.24 18.86
N TYR A 81 7.76 -8.99 18.44
CA TYR A 81 8.04 -8.55 17.07
C TYR A 81 9.08 -7.43 17.01
N ASP A 82 9.87 -7.45 15.95
CA ASP A 82 10.90 -6.45 15.65
C ASP A 82 10.37 -5.31 14.77
N LEU A 83 9.34 -5.59 13.95
CA LEU A 83 8.77 -4.67 12.97
C LEU A 83 7.29 -4.98 12.75
N VAL A 84 6.49 -3.95 12.49
CA VAL A 84 5.10 -4.08 12.03
C VAL A 84 4.96 -3.68 10.56
N GLY A 85 4.36 -4.52 9.73
CA GLY A 85 3.91 -4.19 8.39
C GLY A 85 2.44 -3.76 8.38
N LEU A 86 2.13 -2.59 7.81
CA LEU A 86 0.75 -2.12 7.65
C LEU A 86 0.29 -2.43 6.22
N ALA A 87 -0.60 -3.41 6.04
CA ALA A 87 -0.97 -3.98 4.74
C ALA A 87 -2.50 -4.15 4.54
N MET A 88 -3.29 -3.37 5.28
CA MET A 88 -4.74 -3.21 5.08
C MET A 88 -5.05 -1.86 4.43
N GLN A 89 -6.21 -1.72 3.81
CA GLN A 89 -6.69 -0.41 3.36
C GLN A 89 -6.97 0.49 4.57
N GLU A 90 -6.71 1.81 4.45
CA GLU A 90 -6.88 2.77 5.55
C GLU A 90 -8.21 2.65 6.32
N PRO A 91 -9.38 2.53 5.67
CA PRO A 91 -10.65 2.45 6.40
C PRO A 91 -10.76 1.23 7.33
N GLN A 92 -10.02 0.15 7.05
CA GLN A 92 -10.07 -1.08 7.86
C GLN A 92 -9.46 -0.88 9.25
N TYR A 93 -8.56 0.10 9.41
CA TYR A 93 -8.00 0.42 10.72
C TYR A 93 -9.01 1.07 11.67
N ASN A 94 -10.18 1.51 11.18
CA ASN A 94 -11.26 1.98 12.02
C ASN A 94 -11.96 0.85 12.80
N ASN A 95 -11.74 -0.43 12.45
CA ASN A 95 -12.30 -1.56 13.18
C ASN A 95 -11.83 -1.59 14.64
N HIS A 96 -12.75 -1.80 15.59
CA HIS A 96 -12.46 -1.72 17.02
C HIS A 96 -11.27 -2.57 17.47
N THR A 97 -11.19 -3.86 17.09
CA THR A 97 -10.10 -4.74 17.55
C THR A 97 -8.76 -4.35 16.93
N ILE A 98 -8.77 -3.85 15.68
CA ILE A 98 -7.58 -3.26 15.05
C ILE A 98 -7.15 -1.99 15.77
N ARG A 99 -8.07 -1.07 16.12
CA ARG A 99 -7.72 0.15 16.87
C ARG A 99 -7.05 -0.17 18.21
N VAL A 100 -7.55 -1.18 18.92
CA VAL A 100 -6.93 -1.65 20.17
C VAL A 100 -5.50 -2.15 19.91
N LEU A 101 -5.29 -2.94 18.85
CA LEU A 101 -3.97 -3.40 18.47
C LEU A 101 -3.04 -2.23 18.07
N MET A 102 -3.54 -1.25 17.31
CA MET A 102 -2.78 -0.05 16.94
C MET A 102 -2.32 0.74 18.16
N ILE A 103 -3.16 0.86 19.20
CA ILE A 103 -2.77 1.48 20.49
C ILE A 103 -1.63 0.69 21.15
N LYS A 104 -1.71 -0.64 21.19
CA LYS A 104 -0.64 -1.49 21.75
C LYS A 104 0.67 -1.35 20.98
N ILE A 105 0.61 -1.33 19.65
CA ILE A 105 1.77 -1.15 18.77
C ILE A 105 2.45 0.21 19.03
N ALA A 106 1.66 1.28 19.05
CA ALA A 106 2.16 2.62 19.33
C ALA A 106 2.78 2.73 20.73
N ALA A 107 2.13 2.16 21.76
CA ALA A 107 2.66 2.16 23.12
C ALA A 107 3.97 1.35 23.25
N ALA A 108 4.13 0.28 22.47
CA ALA A 108 5.35 -0.51 22.41
C ALA A 108 6.46 0.15 21.56
N LYS A 109 6.18 1.28 20.89
CA LYS A 109 7.11 2.01 20.02
C LYS A 109 7.76 1.13 18.93
N LEU A 110 6.99 0.19 18.38
CA LEU A 110 7.48 -0.66 17.30
C LEU A 110 7.60 0.14 15.99
N PRO A 111 8.71 -0.01 15.24
CA PRO A 111 8.80 0.57 13.91
C PRO A 111 7.74 -0.04 12.99
N CYS A 112 7.10 0.79 12.17
CA CYS A 112 6.00 0.42 11.28
C CYS A 112 6.34 0.74 9.83
N LEU A 113 6.31 -0.27 8.96
CA LEU A 113 6.46 -0.14 7.52
C LEU A 113 5.09 -0.25 6.84
N SER A 114 4.58 0.86 6.31
CA SER A 114 3.33 0.85 5.55
C SER A 114 3.55 0.43 4.10
N ILE A 115 2.75 -0.51 3.62
CA ILE A 115 2.63 -0.86 2.19
C ILE A 115 1.23 -0.51 1.66
N MET A 116 0.61 0.53 2.23
CA MET A 116 -0.71 1.02 1.87
C MET A 116 -0.61 2.09 0.77
N ASN A 117 -1.69 2.31 0.00
CA ASN A 117 -1.71 3.47 -0.91
C ASN A 117 -1.88 4.77 -0.12
N MET A 118 -2.74 4.75 0.90
CA MET A 118 -2.92 5.89 1.78
C MET A 118 -1.72 6.00 2.72
N PRO A 119 -0.93 7.09 2.67
CA PRO A 119 0.16 7.29 3.62
C PRO A 119 -0.42 7.46 5.04
N PRO A 120 0.12 6.80 6.07
CA PRO A 120 -0.27 7.10 7.45
C PRO A 120 0.06 8.56 7.81
N LEU A 121 -0.81 9.23 8.58
CA LEU A 121 -0.56 10.60 9.06
C LEU A 121 0.83 10.80 9.70
N PRO A 122 1.34 9.90 10.56
CA PRO A 122 2.65 10.06 11.20
C PRO A 122 3.79 10.02 10.18
N TYR A 123 3.60 9.38 9.02
CA TYR A 123 4.58 9.45 7.94
C TYR A 123 4.60 10.84 7.30
N LEU A 124 3.43 11.41 7.01
CA LEU A 124 3.30 12.74 6.41
C LEU A 124 3.88 13.83 7.34
N GLU A 125 3.72 13.68 8.65
CA GLU A 125 4.30 14.58 9.65
C GLU A 125 5.84 14.65 9.63
N ARG A 126 6.52 13.68 8.99
CA ARG A 126 7.97 13.73 8.78
C ARG A 126 8.39 14.72 7.69
N ILE A 127 7.46 15.17 6.86
CA ILE A 127 7.69 16.16 5.80
C ILE A 127 7.35 17.53 6.37
N PRO A 128 8.32 18.46 6.52
CA PRO A 128 8.11 19.73 7.23
C PRO A 128 6.94 20.57 6.70
N ALA A 129 6.71 20.56 5.39
CA ALA A 129 5.61 21.29 4.76
C ALA A 129 4.23 20.69 5.11
N LEU A 130 4.14 19.38 5.34
CA LEU A 130 2.88 18.68 5.62
C LEU A 130 2.56 18.63 7.12
N ALA A 131 3.57 18.70 7.99
CA ALA A 131 3.43 18.49 9.44
C ALA A 131 2.44 19.44 10.14
N LYS A 132 2.08 20.56 9.51
CA LYS A 132 1.15 21.56 10.04
C LYS A 132 -0.14 21.71 9.23
N MET A 133 -0.29 20.92 8.17
CA MET A 133 -1.47 20.98 7.30
C MET A 133 -2.64 20.26 7.96
N ASP A 134 -3.85 20.75 7.72
CA ASP A 134 -5.05 19.99 8.08
C ASP A 134 -5.33 18.96 6.99
N LEU A 135 -4.99 17.71 7.29
CA LEU A 135 -5.14 16.57 6.38
C LEU A 135 -6.12 15.53 6.92
N ARG A 136 -6.72 15.78 8.10
CA ARG A 136 -7.47 14.76 8.84
C ARG A 136 -8.76 14.34 8.13
N GLU A 137 -9.35 15.26 7.35
CA GLU A 137 -10.56 15.02 6.56
C GLU A 137 -10.36 13.93 5.49
N ALA A 138 -9.13 13.72 5.01
CA ALA A 138 -8.83 12.67 4.03
C ALA A 138 -8.80 11.24 4.61
N TYR A 139 -9.01 11.07 5.92
CA TYR A 139 -8.93 9.78 6.61
C TYR A 139 -10.29 9.38 7.17
N THR A 140 -10.63 8.09 7.03
CA THR A 140 -11.87 7.54 7.61
C THR A 140 -11.93 7.77 9.11
N ASN A 141 -10.78 7.63 9.78
CA ASN A 141 -10.62 7.97 11.19
C ASN A 141 -9.16 8.36 11.47
N ALA A 142 -8.86 9.65 11.39
CA ALA A 142 -7.54 10.19 11.69
C ALA A 142 -7.03 9.82 13.10
N GLY A 143 -7.94 9.66 14.08
CA GLY A 143 -7.60 9.38 15.48
C GLY A 143 -6.95 8.01 15.73
N VAL A 144 -6.98 7.11 14.74
CA VAL A 144 -6.22 5.85 14.77
C VAL A 144 -4.71 6.10 14.89
N TRP A 145 -4.25 7.22 14.32
CA TRP A 145 -2.82 7.49 14.15
C TRP A 145 -2.21 8.35 15.25
N ASP A 146 -3.02 9.02 16.07
CA ASP A 146 -2.59 10.08 17.02
C ASP A 146 -1.52 9.64 18.04
N ARG A 147 -1.34 8.34 18.28
CA ARG A 147 -0.36 7.81 19.25
C ARG A 147 1.00 7.43 18.64
N PHE A 148 1.09 7.39 17.32
CA PHE A 148 2.32 6.96 16.65
C PHE A 148 3.33 8.09 16.59
N GLU A 149 4.58 7.79 16.92
CA GLU A 149 5.68 8.73 16.75
C GLU A 149 6.07 8.78 15.26
N PRO A 150 6.11 9.97 14.62
CA PRO A 150 6.45 10.10 13.20
C PRO A 150 7.74 9.38 12.80
N GLY A 151 8.78 9.46 13.64
CA GLY A 151 10.07 8.83 13.39
C GLY A 151 10.06 7.29 13.30
N LEU A 152 9.00 6.65 13.81
CA LEU A 152 8.79 5.20 13.80
C LEU A 152 7.93 4.73 12.62
N MET A 153 7.40 5.64 11.81
CA MET A 153 6.57 5.31 10.65
C MET A 153 7.35 5.48 9.35
N SER A 154 7.43 4.41 8.57
CA SER A 154 7.91 4.43 7.19
C SER A 154 6.80 4.02 6.21
N LEU A 155 7.01 4.34 4.94
CA LEU A 155 6.10 4.07 3.84
C LEU A 155 6.86 3.43 2.68
N CYS A 156 6.22 2.48 2.04
CA CYS A 156 6.58 1.95 0.74
C CYS A 156 5.65 2.54 -0.32
N SER A 157 6.13 2.73 -1.55
CA SER A 157 5.22 2.66 -2.70
C SER A 157 4.76 1.19 -2.86
N PRO A 158 3.46 0.87 -2.72
CA PRO A 158 2.97 -0.46 -3.03
C PRO A 158 2.82 -0.61 -4.54
N ASP A 159 3.94 -0.76 -5.22
CA ASP A 159 3.94 -0.92 -6.66
C ASP A 159 3.46 -2.29 -7.16
N PRO A 160 3.69 -3.43 -6.45
CA PRO A 160 3.22 -4.72 -6.94
C PRO A 160 1.71 -4.74 -7.12
N GLN A 161 1.23 -5.17 -8.28
CA GLN A 161 -0.19 -5.41 -8.48
C GLN A 161 -0.49 -6.87 -8.15
N ALA A 162 -1.20 -7.09 -7.06
CA ALA A 162 -1.61 -8.40 -6.62
C ALA A 162 -3.10 -8.41 -6.24
N PHE A 163 -3.76 -9.53 -6.46
CA PHE A 163 -5.16 -9.72 -6.12
C PHE A 163 -5.40 -11.14 -5.63
N ARG A 164 -6.42 -11.31 -4.78
CA ARG A 164 -6.96 -12.62 -4.45
C ARG A 164 -7.87 -13.07 -5.60
N PRO A 165 -7.63 -14.22 -6.24
CA PRO A 165 -8.54 -14.73 -7.24
C PRO A 165 -9.92 -15.02 -6.62
N PRO A 166 -11.04 -14.73 -7.32
CA PRO A 166 -12.39 -14.82 -6.74
C PRO A 166 -12.80 -16.24 -6.34
N ASP A 167 -12.35 -17.25 -7.07
CA ASP A 167 -12.74 -18.66 -6.89
C ASP A 167 -11.71 -19.46 -6.07
N GLU A 168 -10.74 -18.78 -5.45
CA GLU A 168 -9.67 -19.40 -4.68
C GLU A 168 -9.83 -19.14 -3.17
N PRO A 169 -9.31 -20.03 -2.31
CA PRO A 169 -9.27 -19.81 -0.87
C PRO A 169 -8.55 -18.50 -0.45
N ALA A 170 -8.88 -18.01 0.74
CA ALA A 170 -8.43 -16.69 1.21
C ALA A 170 -6.91 -16.55 1.43
N ASN A 171 -6.18 -17.66 1.47
CA ASN A 171 -4.73 -17.76 1.62
C ASN A 171 -3.98 -17.78 0.27
N VAL A 172 -4.68 -17.65 -0.86
CA VAL A 172 -4.10 -17.57 -2.22
C VAL A 172 -4.01 -16.13 -2.70
N LEU A 173 -2.85 -15.74 -3.23
CA LEU A 173 -2.60 -14.44 -3.84
C LEU A 173 -1.95 -14.59 -5.22
N HIS A 174 -2.41 -13.83 -6.20
CA HIS A 174 -1.83 -13.80 -7.54
C HIS A 174 -1.18 -12.44 -7.82
N VAL A 175 0.08 -12.44 -8.24
CA VAL A 175 0.83 -11.23 -8.62
C VAL A 175 0.74 -11.02 -10.14
N GLY A 176 -0.05 -10.04 -10.55
CA GLY A 176 -0.20 -9.66 -11.96
C GLY A 176 0.98 -8.84 -12.47
N LEU A 177 1.48 -7.90 -11.66
CA LEU A 177 2.64 -7.06 -12.01
C LEU A 177 3.68 -7.10 -10.88
N PRO A 178 4.84 -7.76 -11.08
CA PRO A 178 5.82 -8.02 -10.03
C PRO A 178 6.88 -6.89 -9.91
N THR A 179 6.44 -5.69 -9.57
CA THR A 179 7.31 -4.54 -9.26
C THR A 179 7.81 -4.59 -7.81
N ASN A 180 8.70 -3.67 -7.42
CA ASN A 180 9.33 -3.68 -6.09
C ASN A 180 8.58 -2.78 -5.09
N PHE A 181 8.58 -3.15 -3.82
CA PHE A 181 8.29 -2.22 -2.74
C PHE A 181 9.44 -1.23 -2.62
N LYS A 182 9.18 0.07 -2.72
CA LYS A 182 10.21 1.11 -2.51
C LYS A 182 9.94 1.83 -1.19
N ALA A 183 10.71 1.47 -0.17
CA ALA A 183 10.59 2.00 1.19
C ALA A 183 11.44 3.25 1.38
N ALA A 184 10.89 4.25 2.06
CA ALA A 184 11.70 5.28 2.69
C ALA A 184 12.39 4.71 3.95
N THR A 185 13.45 5.37 4.40
CA THR A 185 14.06 5.10 5.70
C THR A 185 13.18 5.59 6.87
N PHE A 186 13.34 5.00 8.04
CA PHE A 186 12.91 5.53 9.34
C PHE A 186 13.79 6.71 9.78
N ALA A 187 13.39 7.42 10.84
CA ALA A 187 14.24 8.47 11.42
C ALA A 187 15.45 7.89 12.17
N ASP A 188 15.27 6.73 12.80
CA ASP A 188 16.30 6.06 13.60
C ASP A 188 17.21 5.17 12.72
N PRO A 189 18.54 5.34 12.75
CA PRO A 189 19.50 4.47 12.07
C PRO A 189 19.40 2.98 12.45
N GLU A 190 19.04 2.62 13.67
CA GLU A 190 18.92 1.22 14.09
C GLU A 190 17.70 0.54 13.43
N HIS A 191 16.57 1.25 13.30
CA HIS A 191 15.44 0.76 12.52
C HIS A 191 15.78 0.64 11.02
N ASN A 192 16.64 1.53 10.51
CA ASN A 192 17.14 1.43 9.14
C ASN A 192 18.07 0.24 8.94
N LYS A 193 18.90 -0.09 9.94
CA LYS A 193 19.72 -1.31 9.90
C LYS A 193 18.86 -2.56 9.82
N LEU A 194 17.78 -2.64 10.59
CA LEU A 194 16.78 -3.71 10.47
C LEU A 194 16.18 -3.73 9.06
N LEU A 195 15.71 -2.59 8.55
CA LEU A 195 15.07 -2.52 7.23
C LEU A 195 16.02 -2.91 6.08
N ARG A 196 17.29 -2.50 6.15
CA ARG A 196 18.35 -2.86 5.20
C ARG A 196 18.75 -4.33 5.30
N GLU A 197 18.70 -4.94 6.49
CA GLU A 197 18.87 -6.39 6.67
C GLU A 197 17.77 -7.16 5.91
N LEU A 198 16.51 -6.72 6.04
CA LEU A 198 15.38 -7.33 5.32
C LEU A 198 15.52 -7.15 3.79
N GLU A 199 15.91 -5.96 3.33
CA GLU A 199 16.21 -5.69 1.91
C GLU A 199 17.27 -6.65 1.38
N ALA A 200 18.43 -6.74 2.05
CA ALA A 200 19.54 -7.59 1.63
C ALA A 200 19.15 -9.08 1.59
N GLY A 201 18.40 -9.54 2.59
CA GLY A 201 17.88 -10.90 2.64
C GLY A 201 16.97 -11.21 1.44
N ILE A 202 16.00 -10.33 1.15
CA ILE A 202 15.07 -10.49 0.02
C ILE A 202 15.79 -10.39 -1.34
N ASP A 203 16.79 -9.53 -1.46
CA ASP A 203 17.60 -9.36 -2.66
C ASP A 203 18.46 -10.60 -2.97
N ALA A 204 18.94 -11.29 -1.94
CA ALA A 204 19.77 -12.49 -2.06
C ALA A 204 18.98 -13.74 -2.47
N VAL A 205 17.64 -13.75 -2.33
CA VAL A 205 16.80 -14.92 -2.64
C VAL A 205 16.97 -15.37 -4.09
N ARG A 206 17.24 -16.67 -4.27
CA ARG A 206 17.23 -17.36 -5.56
C ARG A 206 16.40 -18.63 -5.47
N VAL A 207 15.71 -18.98 -6.55
CA VAL A 207 14.94 -20.23 -6.69
C VAL A 207 15.38 -20.90 -7.99
N ASP A 208 15.88 -22.13 -7.90
CA ASP A 208 16.51 -22.85 -9.02
C ASP A 208 17.58 -22.02 -9.75
N GLY A 209 18.36 -21.23 -8.99
CA GLY A 209 19.36 -20.30 -9.52
C GLY A 209 18.82 -18.99 -10.12
N HIS A 210 17.49 -18.83 -10.23
CA HIS A 210 16.86 -17.64 -10.80
C HIS A 210 16.54 -16.58 -9.74
N ASP A 211 16.60 -15.31 -10.13
CA ASP A 211 16.13 -14.19 -9.29
C ASP A 211 14.60 -14.24 -9.12
N VAL A 212 14.13 -14.01 -7.90
CA VAL A 212 12.70 -13.93 -7.60
C VAL A 212 12.25 -12.46 -7.60
N PRO A 213 11.34 -12.05 -8.50
CA PRO A 213 10.80 -10.69 -8.56
C PRO A 213 10.09 -10.23 -7.28
N VAL A 214 9.73 -8.95 -7.25
CA VAL A 214 9.23 -8.24 -6.07
C VAL A 214 10.28 -8.18 -4.96
N LYS A 215 11.06 -7.10 -4.97
CA LYS A 215 12.07 -6.80 -3.93
C LYS A 215 11.54 -5.75 -2.94
N LEU A 216 12.16 -5.71 -1.77
CA LEU A 216 12.12 -4.54 -0.89
C LEU A 216 13.35 -3.69 -1.22
N LYS A 217 13.15 -2.44 -1.64
CA LYS A 217 14.21 -1.49 -1.97
C LYS A 217 14.12 -0.29 -1.06
N VAL A 218 15.18 0.00 -0.33
CA VAL A 218 15.20 1.07 0.67
C VAL A 218 15.93 2.28 0.11
N PHE A 219 15.34 3.46 0.28
CA PHE A 219 15.83 4.72 -0.24
C PHE A 219 15.98 5.72 0.89
N ASP A 220 17.04 6.51 0.83
CA ASP A 220 17.32 7.59 1.78
C ASP A 220 16.56 8.88 1.37
N SER A 221 15.28 8.73 1.05
CA SER A 221 14.38 9.80 0.60
C SER A 221 12.96 9.52 1.10
N LEU A 222 12.35 10.51 1.75
CA LEU A 222 10.93 10.46 2.18
C LEU A 222 9.96 10.57 1.00
N PHE A 223 10.46 10.93 -0.18
CA PHE A 223 9.61 11.28 -1.32
C PHE A 223 9.48 10.14 -2.33
N VAL A 224 10.37 9.15 -2.32
CA VAL A 224 10.30 7.98 -3.19
C VAL A 224 8.94 7.27 -3.13
N PRO A 225 8.34 7.02 -1.94
CA PRO A 225 7.01 6.43 -1.88
C PRO A 225 5.91 7.30 -2.51
N LEU A 226 6.08 8.62 -2.52
CA LEU A 226 5.08 9.58 -3.01
C LEU A 226 5.04 9.67 -4.53
N ALA A 227 6.04 9.14 -5.25
CA ALA A 227 6.02 9.04 -6.71
C ALA A 227 4.77 8.29 -7.25
N LYS A 228 4.09 7.53 -6.40
CA LYS A 228 2.85 6.82 -6.75
C LYS A 228 1.64 7.74 -6.88
N TRP A 229 1.63 8.89 -6.22
CA TRP A 229 0.51 9.83 -6.17
C TRP A 229 0.02 10.22 -7.57
N SER A 230 0.93 10.54 -8.49
CA SER A 230 0.60 10.93 -9.86
C SER A 230 -0.14 9.81 -10.60
N MET A 231 0.27 8.54 -10.42
CA MET A 231 -0.42 7.39 -11.02
C MET A 231 -1.81 7.17 -10.41
N LEU A 232 -1.97 7.38 -9.10
CA LEU A 232 -3.25 7.19 -8.42
C LEU A 232 -4.29 8.21 -8.89
N LEU A 233 -3.92 9.48 -8.99
CA LEU A 233 -4.85 10.54 -9.42
C LEU A 233 -5.15 10.46 -10.92
N THR A 234 -4.13 10.27 -11.75
CA THR A 234 -4.31 10.22 -13.20
C THR A 234 -5.11 8.99 -13.66
N GLY A 235 -4.92 7.85 -12.99
CA GLY A 235 -5.59 6.58 -13.32
C GLY A 235 -6.64 6.15 -12.30
N ASN A 236 -6.21 5.78 -11.09
CA ASN A 236 -7.05 5.02 -10.16
C ASN A 236 -8.34 5.72 -9.75
N TYR A 237 -8.27 6.99 -9.32
CA TYR A 237 -9.46 7.73 -8.89
C TYR A 237 -10.32 8.16 -10.07
N ARG A 238 -9.70 8.40 -11.24
CA ARG A 238 -10.41 8.66 -12.49
C ARG A 238 -11.12 7.43 -13.07
N CYS A 239 -10.95 6.24 -12.50
CA CYS A 239 -11.81 5.08 -12.78
C CYS A 239 -13.21 5.23 -12.18
N ILE A 240 -13.38 6.08 -11.16
CA ILE A 240 -14.67 6.39 -10.54
C ILE A 240 -15.34 7.47 -11.38
N THR A 241 -16.50 7.14 -11.92
CA THR A 241 -17.29 7.99 -12.81
C THR A 241 -18.67 8.22 -12.19
N PRO A 242 -19.44 9.20 -12.69
CA PRO A 242 -20.86 9.32 -12.32
C PRO A 242 -21.65 8.04 -12.62
N GLU A 243 -21.34 7.40 -13.76
CA GLU A 243 -21.95 6.17 -14.24
C GLU A 243 -21.20 4.90 -13.75
N ALA A 244 -21.02 3.92 -14.64
CA ALA A 244 -20.29 2.69 -14.35
C ALA A 244 -18.77 2.92 -14.37
N PRO A 245 -18.01 2.26 -13.48
CA PRO A 245 -16.57 2.43 -13.40
C PRO A 245 -15.88 2.00 -14.70
N ARG A 246 -14.80 2.70 -15.04
CA ARG A 246 -13.97 2.39 -16.22
C ARG A 246 -12.63 1.76 -15.85
N SER A 247 -11.96 1.16 -16.82
CA SER A 247 -10.61 0.62 -16.61
C SER A 247 -9.58 1.72 -16.37
N ILE A 248 -8.44 1.39 -15.76
CA ILE A 248 -7.33 2.36 -15.62
C ILE A 248 -6.80 2.76 -17.01
N ARG A 249 -6.72 1.81 -17.96
CA ARG A 249 -6.37 2.10 -19.35
C ARG A 249 -7.27 3.19 -19.92
N ASP A 250 -8.59 3.04 -19.84
CA ASP A 250 -9.52 4.00 -20.44
C ASP A 250 -9.54 5.33 -19.67
N ALA A 251 -9.20 5.32 -18.36
CA ALA A 251 -9.00 6.55 -17.60
C ALA A 251 -7.80 7.36 -18.12
N VAL A 252 -6.67 6.71 -18.40
CA VAL A 252 -5.43 7.34 -18.86
C VAL A 252 -5.46 7.66 -20.36
N HIS A 253 -5.91 6.72 -21.19
CA HIS A 253 -5.85 6.83 -22.65
C HIS A 253 -7.10 7.44 -23.29
N GLY A 254 -8.20 7.60 -22.55
CA GLY A 254 -9.39 8.29 -23.06
C GLY A 254 -9.14 9.77 -23.37
N ASP A 255 -8.15 10.38 -22.73
CA ASP A 255 -7.68 11.73 -22.97
C ASP A 255 -6.25 11.85 -22.41
N LEU A 256 -5.24 11.75 -23.28
CA LEU A 256 -3.84 11.74 -22.89
C LEU A 256 -3.35 13.11 -22.43
N ASP A 257 -3.84 14.20 -23.01
CA ASP A 257 -3.44 15.55 -22.66
C ASP A 257 -3.95 15.93 -21.26
N ARG A 258 -5.21 15.61 -20.96
CA ARG A 258 -5.75 15.74 -19.59
C ARG A 258 -5.01 14.85 -18.61
N SER A 259 -4.70 13.62 -19.00
CA SER A 259 -3.98 12.68 -18.13
C SER A 259 -2.56 13.17 -17.81
N ARG A 260 -1.87 13.73 -18.82
CA ARG A 260 -0.56 14.36 -18.68
C ARG A 260 -0.62 15.56 -17.75
N ALA A 261 -1.58 16.46 -17.95
CA ALA A 261 -1.74 17.66 -17.11
C ALA A 261 -1.91 17.31 -15.63
N ILE A 262 -2.79 16.35 -15.30
CA ILE A 262 -2.99 15.89 -13.93
C ILE A 262 -1.71 15.25 -13.37
N TYR A 263 -1.05 14.41 -14.17
CA TYR A 263 0.16 13.71 -13.74
C TYR A 263 1.30 14.68 -13.43
N GLU A 264 1.55 15.62 -14.34
CA GLU A 264 2.61 16.63 -14.20
C GLU A 264 2.30 17.63 -13.06
N HIS A 265 1.02 17.93 -12.82
CA HIS A 265 0.60 18.74 -11.67
C HIS A 265 0.93 18.04 -10.34
N VAL A 266 0.57 16.76 -10.20
CA VAL A 266 0.87 16.01 -8.97
C VAL A 266 2.37 15.80 -8.79
N ASP A 267 3.12 15.60 -9.89
CA ASP A 267 4.58 15.59 -9.83
C ASP A 267 5.15 16.93 -9.37
N ALA A 268 4.60 18.06 -9.84
CA ALA A 268 5.01 19.38 -9.39
C ALA A 268 4.68 19.61 -7.90
N LEU A 269 3.55 19.10 -7.42
CA LEU A 269 3.18 19.13 -6.01
C LEU A 269 4.19 18.36 -5.15
N ALA A 270 4.55 17.13 -5.55
CA ALA A 270 5.57 16.34 -4.84
C ALA A 270 6.93 17.06 -4.81
N ARG A 271 7.35 17.67 -5.92
CA ARG A 271 8.58 18.49 -5.97
C ARG A 271 8.51 19.70 -5.06
N ARG A 272 7.35 20.37 -4.99
CA ARG A 272 7.12 21.51 -4.08
C ARG A 272 7.30 21.11 -2.62
N LEU A 273 6.98 19.87 -2.27
CA LEU A 273 7.17 19.31 -0.92
C LEU A 273 8.62 18.88 -0.63
N GLY A 274 9.45 18.71 -1.66
CA GLY A 274 10.87 18.34 -1.53
C GLY A 274 11.30 17.10 -2.31
N ALA A 275 10.44 16.51 -3.15
CA ALA A 275 10.82 15.37 -3.98
C ALA A 275 11.89 15.73 -5.01
N ASP A 276 12.86 14.85 -5.19
CA ASP A 276 13.82 14.93 -6.30
C ASP A 276 13.11 14.50 -7.61
N PRO A 277 13.20 15.29 -8.70
CA PRO A 277 12.68 14.87 -10.01
C PRO A 277 13.18 13.50 -10.47
N ALA A 278 14.37 13.07 -10.07
CA ALA A 278 14.95 11.77 -10.41
C ALA A 278 14.23 10.58 -9.73
N ASP A 279 13.54 10.83 -8.61
CA ASP A 279 12.72 9.82 -7.92
C ASP A 279 11.37 9.59 -8.61
N GLN A 280 10.97 10.50 -9.52
CA GLN A 280 9.68 10.47 -10.20
C GLN A 280 9.71 9.61 -11.47
N VAL A 281 8.54 9.09 -11.85
CA VAL A 281 8.38 8.29 -13.06
C VAL A 281 7.84 9.18 -14.17
N PRO A 282 8.52 9.32 -15.32
CA PRO A 282 8.00 10.09 -16.44
C PRO A 282 6.62 9.62 -16.89
N PHE A 283 5.75 10.55 -17.26
CA PHE A 283 4.38 10.26 -17.68
C PHE A 283 4.33 9.23 -18.83
N GLU A 284 5.24 9.30 -19.80
CA GLU A 284 5.29 8.38 -20.95
C GLU A 284 5.48 6.92 -20.49
N LYS A 285 6.28 6.70 -19.45
CA LYS A 285 6.48 5.36 -18.87
C LYS A 285 5.21 4.86 -18.21
N TYR A 286 4.50 5.75 -17.50
CA TYR A 286 3.23 5.41 -16.88
C TYR A 286 2.12 5.16 -17.92
N ALA A 287 1.98 6.04 -18.92
CA ALA A 287 1.00 5.91 -20.00
C ALA A 287 1.17 4.58 -20.75
N LYS A 288 2.41 4.21 -21.09
CA LYS A 288 2.72 2.91 -21.70
C LYS A 288 2.35 1.74 -20.78
N ALA A 289 2.67 1.82 -19.49
CA ALA A 289 2.28 0.78 -18.54
C ALA A 289 0.75 0.66 -18.40
N ALA A 290 0.02 1.78 -18.51
CA ALA A 290 -1.43 1.84 -18.39
C ALA A 290 -2.18 1.09 -19.51
N GLU A 291 -1.55 0.85 -20.67
CA GLU A 291 -2.13 0.06 -21.77
C GLU A 291 -2.57 -1.35 -21.33
N GLY A 292 -1.82 -1.96 -20.40
CA GLY A 292 -2.10 -3.28 -19.84
C GLY A 292 -3.09 -3.30 -18.67
N LEU A 293 -3.55 -2.13 -18.20
CA LEU A 293 -4.38 -2.01 -16.99
C LEU A 293 -5.87 -2.03 -17.33
N LEU A 294 -6.35 -3.20 -17.78
CA LEU A 294 -7.68 -3.42 -18.35
C LEU A 294 -8.82 -3.53 -17.32
N LYS A 295 -8.53 -3.42 -16.02
CA LYS A 295 -9.52 -3.51 -14.95
C LYS A 295 -9.69 -2.15 -14.27
N PRO A 296 -10.88 -1.85 -13.71
CA PRO A 296 -11.04 -0.71 -12.82
C PRO A 296 -10.13 -0.83 -11.59
N SER A 297 -9.76 0.32 -11.04
CA SER A 297 -8.93 0.39 -9.83
C SER A 297 -9.59 -0.29 -8.64
N SER A 298 -8.81 -0.60 -7.60
CA SER A 298 -9.34 -1.12 -6.34
C SER A 298 -10.36 -0.17 -5.70
N ALA A 299 -10.10 1.14 -5.74
CA ALA A 299 -11.01 2.18 -5.25
C ALA A 299 -12.34 2.16 -6.02
N ALA A 300 -12.29 2.16 -7.36
CA ALA A 300 -13.49 2.12 -8.19
C ALA A 300 -14.31 0.84 -7.98
N ARG A 301 -13.66 -0.32 -7.88
CA ARG A 301 -14.34 -1.59 -7.56
C ARG A 301 -14.97 -1.57 -6.17
N ALA A 302 -14.30 -0.98 -5.18
CA ALA A 302 -14.84 -0.89 -3.82
C ALA A 302 -16.09 -0.02 -3.78
N VAL A 303 -16.06 1.16 -4.41
CA VAL A 303 -17.23 2.05 -4.55
C VAL A 303 -18.36 1.34 -5.29
N GLU A 304 -18.05 0.67 -6.41
CA GLU A 304 -19.05 -0.09 -7.18
C GLU A 304 -19.69 -1.22 -6.37
N SER A 305 -18.91 -1.89 -5.51
CA SER A 305 -19.42 -2.92 -4.58
C SER A 305 -20.16 -2.36 -3.35
N GLY A 306 -20.30 -1.05 -3.22
CA GLY A 306 -21.01 -0.41 -2.11
C GLY A 306 -20.17 -0.29 -0.83
N ALA A 307 -18.85 -0.17 -0.94
CA ALA A 307 -18.02 0.13 0.24
C ALA A 307 -18.40 1.52 0.80
N PRO A 308 -18.69 1.65 2.11
CA PRO A 308 -19.06 2.93 2.71
C PRO A 308 -17.87 3.90 2.81
N TYR A 309 -16.65 3.34 2.76
CA TYR A 309 -15.41 4.09 2.86
C TYR A 309 -14.37 3.48 1.92
N ILE A 310 -13.52 4.33 1.35
CA ILE A 310 -12.32 3.95 0.60
C ILE A 310 -11.14 4.80 1.08
N GLU A 311 -9.93 4.44 0.69
CA GLU A 311 -8.78 5.33 0.82
C GLU A 311 -9.02 6.59 -0.02
N ARG A 312 -8.81 7.78 0.55
CA ARG A 312 -9.07 9.08 -0.09
C ARG A 312 -7.79 9.86 -0.40
N VAL A 313 -6.86 9.24 -1.13
CA VAL A 313 -5.64 9.92 -1.60
C VAL A 313 -5.99 11.07 -2.56
N ASP A 314 -7.12 10.99 -3.28
CA ASP A 314 -7.68 12.10 -4.05
C ASP A 314 -7.94 13.33 -3.19
N LEU A 315 -8.64 13.15 -2.07
CA LEU A 315 -8.95 14.23 -1.13
C LEU A 315 -7.68 14.72 -0.42
N LEU A 316 -6.77 13.80 -0.04
CA LEU A 316 -5.48 14.16 0.53
C LEU A 316 -4.71 15.14 -0.37
N LEU A 317 -4.59 14.82 -1.67
CA LEU A 317 -3.85 15.68 -2.59
C LEU A 317 -4.56 16.99 -2.88
N LYS A 318 -5.91 17.00 -2.92
CA LYS A 318 -6.67 18.25 -2.96
C LYS A 318 -6.35 19.15 -1.76
N LEU A 319 -6.41 18.61 -0.54
CA LEU A 319 -6.14 19.39 0.68
C LEU A 319 -4.72 19.96 0.69
N ILE A 320 -3.74 19.15 0.28
CA ILE A 320 -2.33 19.58 0.18
C ILE A 320 -2.17 20.66 -0.90
N SER A 321 -2.77 20.46 -2.08
CA SER A 321 -2.60 21.39 -3.21
C SER A 321 -3.24 22.75 -2.92
N HIS A 322 -4.41 22.78 -2.31
CA HIS A 322 -5.06 24.01 -1.86
C HIS A 322 -4.26 24.73 -0.77
N GLN A 323 -3.70 24.01 0.21
CA GLN A 323 -2.86 24.61 1.27
C GLN A 323 -1.48 25.08 0.78
N LEU A 324 -1.08 24.71 -0.44
CA LEU A 324 0.13 25.18 -1.11
C LEU A 324 -0.13 26.25 -2.19
N ASP A 325 -1.36 26.76 -2.30
CA ASP A 325 -1.80 27.67 -3.37
C ASP A 325 -1.57 27.10 -4.79
N MET A 326 -1.72 25.78 -4.93
CA MET A 326 -1.60 25.03 -6.19
C MET A 326 -2.87 24.23 -6.50
N PRO A 327 -4.09 24.81 -6.49
CA PRO A 327 -5.30 24.07 -6.79
C PRO A 327 -5.30 23.54 -8.24
N GLU A 328 -6.02 22.44 -8.47
CA GLU A 328 -6.20 21.87 -9.81
C GLU A 328 -7.64 21.40 -10.00
N ALA A 329 -8.34 22.00 -10.97
CA ALA A 329 -9.77 21.82 -11.18
C ALA A 329 -10.15 20.36 -11.46
N GLU A 330 -9.27 19.61 -12.12
CA GLU A 330 -9.49 18.20 -12.42
C GLU A 330 -9.39 17.29 -11.19
N ILE A 331 -8.53 17.65 -10.22
CA ILE A 331 -8.46 16.96 -8.93
C ILE A 331 -9.72 17.28 -8.13
N ASP A 332 -10.11 18.56 -8.07
CA ASP A 332 -11.33 19.00 -7.37
C ASP A 332 -12.57 18.27 -7.88
N ARG A 333 -12.74 18.21 -9.20
CA ARG A 333 -13.83 17.48 -9.84
C ARG A 333 -13.79 15.98 -9.55
N THR A 334 -12.61 15.38 -9.50
CA THR A 334 -12.46 13.96 -9.15
C THR A 334 -12.96 13.72 -7.72
N VAL A 335 -12.54 14.55 -6.76
CA VAL A 335 -13.00 14.48 -5.37
C VAL A 335 -14.52 14.60 -5.27
N GLU A 336 -15.13 15.58 -5.95
CA GLU A 336 -16.60 15.76 -5.98
C GLU A 336 -17.34 14.53 -6.50
N ILE A 337 -16.82 13.88 -7.55
CA ILE A 337 -17.42 12.65 -8.08
C ILE A 337 -17.31 11.53 -7.04
N VAL A 338 -16.15 11.38 -6.40
CA VAL A 338 -15.93 10.34 -5.38
C VAL A 338 -16.87 10.55 -4.19
N ASP A 339 -16.97 11.78 -3.67
CA ASP A 339 -17.87 12.14 -2.56
C ASP A 339 -19.31 11.78 -2.90
N ARG A 340 -19.80 12.22 -4.07
CA ARG A 340 -21.17 11.90 -4.51
C ARG A 340 -21.41 10.40 -4.60
N LYS A 341 -20.46 9.61 -5.14
CA LYS A 341 -20.63 8.15 -5.26
C LYS A 341 -20.65 7.43 -3.90
N LEU A 342 -19.94 7.97 -2.91
CA LEU A 342 -19.97 7.45 -1.53
C LEU A 342 -21.30 7.83 -0.84
N ASP A 343 -21.76 9.07 -1.00
CA ASP A 343 -23.01 9.59 -0.41
C ASP A 343 -24.28 8.94 -0.99
N GLU A 344 -24.33 8.72 -2.31
CA GLU A 344 -25.43 8.04 -3.01
C GLU A 344 -25.80 6.69 -2.38
N ARG A 345 -24.86 6.07 -1.65
CA ARG A 345 -25.02 4.74 -1.07
C ARG A 345 -25.18 4.72 0.46
N ILE A 346 -25.09 5.89 1.12
CA ILE A 346 -25.41 6.06 2.56
C ILE A 346 -26.94 6.16 2.77
N ILE A 347 -27.73 6.28 1.71
CA ILE A 347 -29.20 6.24 1.76
C ILE A 347 -29.72 4.86 1.30
N PRO A 348 -29.71 3.82 2.14
CA PRO A 348 -30.69 2.76 2.03
C PRO A 348 -31.99 3.26 2.69
N GLY A 349 -33.05 3.39 1.89
CA GLY A 349 -34.41 3.52 2.40
C GLY A 349 -34.83 2.32 3.24
#